data_AF-A0A6C0GMF8-F1
#
_entry.id   AF-A0A6C0GMF8-F1
#
_cell.length_a   1.000
_cell.length_b   1.000
_cell.length_c   1.000
_cell.angle_alpha   90.00
_cell.angle_beta   90.00
_cell.angle_gamma   90.00
#
_symmetry.space_group_name_H-M   'P 1'
#
loop_
_entity.id
_entity.type
_entity.pdbx_description
1 polymer ?
#
loop_
_entity_poly.entity_id
_entity_poly.type
_entity_poly.pdbx_seq_one_letter_code
_entity_poly.pdbx_strand_id
1 'polypeptide(L)'
;MKIIAYIHFLVLFLLSGSQLLAAVEVPEENYQTIEDLEESWQVYDAEYKSYVPYLQRVHGNTEALHLELNPNNYKGYRLLIQTPKPVYLFIQAQLNRKLTDGQTLILNIDSLRKIYQQPTLLLSFYNHLGHSIKPSVSIINYIERSSGDTMQEASVLPLKPREQSGLADFSIVAAILITALFAFLWNYHPNAFRSYYNIKPLFSLAIKEDTILISRPLSRLSMLFILNHSLLLSFLYILIQKSSEKQLLNDRILQTATGFVELFYYFSLLSLSIFILIIAKYFFLYFLGSLFNLSNVIHIHFYKYLLFSRLFYSIIVPVLFVIYLSFPMAISTASQQVIYIIIAFNFIRLVIINFALNKLTSVKNLYLFSYLCATELTPLLIGIKVLVA
;
A
#
# COMPACT_ATOMS: atom_id res chain seq x y z
N MET A 1 6.11 3.02 33.64
CA MET A 1 4.68 2.64 33.58
C MET A 1 3.95 3.15 32.35
N LYS A 2 3.96 4.46 32.01
CA LYS A 2 3.17 4.99 30.88
C LYS A 2 3.52 4.46 29.47
N ILE A 3 4.73 3.95 29.23
CA ILE A 3 5.15 3.46 27.90
C ILE A 3 4.83 1.97 27.69
N ILE A 4 4.77 1.18 28.76
CA ILE A 4 4.25 -0.20 28.71
C ILE A 4 2.78 -0.18 28.28
N ALA A 5 2.03 0.83 28.74
CA ALA A 5 0.67 1.08 28.27
C ALA A 5 0.60 1.43 26.78
N TYR A 6 1.59 2.14 26.20
CA TYR A 6 1.63 2.42 24.76
C TYR A 6 1.96 1.19 23.92
N ILE A 7 2.85 0.32 24.39
CA ILE A 7 3.18 -0.94 23.71
C ILE A 7 2.00 -1.92 23.84
N HIS A 8 1.40 -2.03 25.03
CA HIS A 8 0.17 -2.81 25.20
C HIS A 8 -0.98 -2.25 24.39
N PHE A 9 -1.13 -0.92 24.29
CA PHE A 9 -2.12 -0.28 23.44
C PHE A 9 -1.84 -0.54 21.96
N LEU A 10 -0.59 -0.49 21.50
CA LEU A 10 -0.23 -0.77 20.11
C LEU A 10 -0.40 -2.26 19.76
N VAL A 11 -0.09 -3.17 20.70
CA VAL A 11 -0.34 -4.62 20.56
C VAL A 11 -1.84 -4.94 20.63
N LEU A 12 -2.60 -4.32 21.54
CA LEU A 12 -4.07 -4.42 21.59
C LEU A 12 -4.73 -3.80 20.36
N PHE A 13 -4.19 -2.71 19.81
CA PHE A 13 -4.67 -2.08 18.59
C PHE A 13 -4.44 -2.98 17.38
N LEU A 14 -3.26 -3.60 17.27
CA LEU A 14 -2.93 -4.61 16.26
C LEU A 14 -3.82 -5.88 16.39
N LEU A 15 -4.19 -6.26 17.62
CA LEU A 15 -5.09 -7.39 17.89
C LEU A 15 -6.57 -7.04 17.74
N SER A 16 -6.97 -5.77 17.89
CA SER A 16 -8.35 -5.33 17.64
C SER A 16 -8.62 -5.12 16.15
N GLY A 17 -7.59 -4.87 15.34
CA GLY A 17 -7.70 -4.81 13.88
C GLY A 17 -8.12 -6.15 13.26
N SER A 18 -7.77 -7.29 13.88
CA SER A 18 -8.22 -8.60 13.40
C SER A 18 -9.67 -8.94 13.75
N GLN A 19 -10.29 -8.22 14.69
CA GLN A 19 -11.70 -8.43 15.06
C GLN A 19 -12.68 -7.54 14.27
N LEU A 20 -12.19 -6.57 13.51
CA LEU A 20 -12.99 -5.72 12.60
C LEU A 20 -13.02 -6.24 11.15
N LEU A 21 -12.48 -7.44 10.90
CA LEU A 21 -12.68 -8.24 9.68
C LEU A 21 -14.05 -8.95 9.65
N ALA A 22 -15.04 -8.39 10.34
CA ALA A 22 -16.44 -8.81 10.25
C ALA A 22 -17.29 -7.62 9.80
N ALA A 23 -16.94 -7.03 8.66
CA ALA A 23 -17.72 -5.97 8.03
C ALA A 23 -17.93 -6.30 6.55
N VAL A 24 -19.02 -7.04 6.31
CA VAL A 24 -19.72 -7.19 5.03
C VAL A 24 -18.83 -7.68 3.88
N GLU A 25 -18.37 -8.92 3.98
CA GLU A 25 -18.06 -9.69 2.77
C GLU A 25 -19.37 -9.95 2.02
N VAL A 26 -19.43 -9.47 0.79
CA VAL A 26 -20.25 -10.09 -0.26
C VAL A 26 -19.88 -11.59 -0.23
N PRO A 27 -20.84 -12.53 -0.23
CA PRO A 27 -20.56 -13.94 -0.01
C PRO A 27 -19.91 -14.56 -1.25
N GLU A 28 -18.64 -14.25 -1.50
CA GLU A 28 -17.78 -14.93 -2.47
C GLU A 28 -17.11 -16.18 -1.85
N GLU A 29 -17.16 -16.35 -0.52
CA GLU A 29 -16.48 -17.47 0.16
C GLU A 29 -17.06 -18.87 -0.15
N ASN A 30 -18.26 -18.96 -0.74
CA ASN A 30 -18.94 -20.23 -1.05
C ASN A 30 -19.06 -20.53 -2.55
N TYR A 31 -18.43 -19.73 -3.40
CA TYR A 31 -18.51 -19.89 -4.85
C TYR A 31 -17.14 -20.11 -5.49
N GLN A 32 -17.04 -21.13 -6.33
CA GLN A 32 -15.85 -21.40 -7.13
C GLN A 32 -16.14 -21.12 -8.60
N THR A 33 -15.36 -20.22 -9.22
CA THR A 33 -15.42 -19.98 -10.67
C THR A 33 -14.91 -21.20 -11.42
N ILE A 34 -15.75 -21.71 -12.33
CA ILE A 34 -15.45 -22.85 -13.21
C ILE A 34 -14.97 -22.36 -14.56
N GLU A 35 -15.61 -21.32 -15.07
CA GLU A 35 -15.32 -20.78 -16.40
C GLU A 35 -15.52 -19.27 -16.37
N ASP A 36 -14.53 -18.55 -16.89
CA ASP A 36 -14.63 -17.12 -17.14
C ASP A 36 -15.00 -16.90 -18.61
N LEU A 37 -16.08 -16.17 -18.83
CA LEU A 37 -16.63 -15.94 -20.17
C LEU A 37 -16.15 -14.60 -20.76
N GLU A 38 -15.13 -13.96 -20.14
CA GLU A 38 -14.57 -12.68 -20.58
C GLU A 38 -13.93 -12.69 -21.98
N GLU A 39 -13.60 -13.84 -22.54
CA GLU A 39 -13.08 -13.98 -23.91
C GLU A 39 -14.16 -14.30 -24.94
N SER A 40 -15.38 -14.63 -24.50
CA SER A 40 -16.49 -15.07 -25.36
C SER A 40 -17.41 -13.92 -25.80
N TRP A 41 -16.98 -12.66 -25.63
CA TRP A 41 -17.77 -11.49 -26.00
C TRP A 41 -17.95 -11.38 -27.51
N GLN A 42 -19.17 -11.07 -27.92
CA GLN A 42 -19.55 -10.83 -29.30
C GLN A 42 -20.21 -9.45 -29.46
N VAL A 43 -20.08 -8.88 -30.65
CA VAL A 43 -20.74 -7.64 -31.07
C VAL A 43 -21.53 -7.92 -32.35
N TYR A 44 -22.70 -7.32 -32.47
CA TYR A 44 -23.45 -7.38 -33.72
C TYR A 44 -22.84 -6.43 -34.76
N ASP A 45 -22.42 -6.98 -35.90
CA ASP A 45 -21.92 -6.21 -37.04
C ASP A 45 -23.05 -6.00 -38.06
N ALA A 46 -23.34 -4.74 -38.37
CA ALA A 46 -24.43 -4.37 -39.28
C ALA A 46 -24.11 -4.64 -40.77
N GLU A 47 -22.83 -4.66 -41.14
CA GLU A 47 -22.36 -4.93 -42.51
C GLU A 47 -22.50 -6.42 -42.83
N TYR A 48 -22.04 -7.27 -41.90
CA TYR A 48 -22.11 -8.73 -42.06
C TYR A 48 -23.44 -9.34 -41.57
N LYS A 49 -24.28 -8.55 -40.89
CA LYS A 49 -25.54 -8.97 -40.25
C LYS A 49 -25.36 -10.19 -39.34
N SER A 50 -24.20 -10.27 -38.69
CA SER A 50 -23.80 -11.42 -37.87
C SER A 50 -23.11 -10.97 -36.58
N TYR A 51 -23.07 -11.86 -35.59
CA TYR A 51 -22.31 -11.64 -34.37
C TYR A 51 -20.84 -11.99 -34.62
N VAL A 52 -19.95 -11.04 -34.36
CA VAL A 52 -18.49 -11.19 -34.52
C VAL A 52 -17.80 -11.07 -33.17
N PRO A 53 -16.65 -11.74 -32.96
CA PRO A 53 -15.89 -11.63 -31.71
C PRO A 53 -15.50 -10.19 -31.39
N TYR A 54 -15.62 -9.81 -30.12
CA TYR A 54 -15.24 -8.47 -29.66
C TYR A 54 -13.72 -8.27 -29.70
N LEU A 55 -13.31 -7.19 -30.36
CA LEU A 55 -11.91 -6.75 -30.45
C LEU A 55 -11.81 -5.32 -29.93
N GLN A 56 -11.12 -5.11 -28.81
CA GLN A 56 -11.06 -3.80 -28.14
C GLN A 56 -10.58 -2.65 -29.04
N ARG A 57 -9.66 -2.92 -29.98
CA ARG A 57 -9.13 -1.90 -30.92
C ARG A 57 -10.15 -1.44 -31.97
N VAL A 58 -11.14 -2.27 -32.28
CA VAL A 58 -12.13 -2.02 -33.34
C VAL A 58 -13.49 -1.64 -32.73
N HIS A 59 -13.86 -2.31 -31.63
CA HIS A 59 -15.19 -2.25 -31.02
C HIS A 59 -15.20 -1.54 -29.65
N GLY A 60 -14.13 -0.84 -29.27
CA GLY A 60 -14.02 -0.20 -27.94
C GLY A 60 -15.12 0.81 -27.59
N ASN A 61 -15.89 1.28 -28.58
CA ASN A 61 -16.99 2.24 -28.41
C ASN A 61 -18.39 1.65 -28.64
N THR A 62 -18.56 0.33 -28.53
CA THR A 62 -19.87 -0.31 -28.74
C THR A 62 -20.78 -0.15 -27.53
N GLU A 63 -22.07 0.09 -27.81
CA GLU A 63 -23.12 0.26 -26.78
C GLU A 63 -23.69 -1.06 -26.27
N ALA A 64 -23.47 -2.16 -27.00
CA ALA A 64 -23.98 -3.48 -26.70
C ALA A 64 -22.88 -4.54 -26.81
N LEU A 65 -22.81 -5.42 -25.81
CA LEU A 65 -22.06 -6.67 -25.87
C LEU A 65 -23.00 -7.85 -25.71
N HIS A 66 -22.71 -8.93 -26.43
CA HIS A 66 -23.51 -10.14 -26.46
C HIS A 66 -22.69 -11.35 -26.04
N LEU A 67 -23.36 -12.31 -25.41
CA LEU A 67 -22.77 -13.56 -24.99
C LEU A 67 -23.75 -14.70 -25.20
N GLU A 68 -23.29 -15.76 -25.86
CA GLU A 68 -24.06 -16.99 -26.02
C GLU A 68 -23.74 -17.96 -24.89
N LEU A 69 -24.76 -18.35 -24.13
CA LEU A 69 -24.67 -19.32 -23.06
C LEU A 69 -25.50 -20.55 -23.42
N ASN A 70 -24.93 -21.75 -23.38
CA ASN A 70 -25.69 -23.00 -23.50
C ASN A 70 -26.00 -23.55 -22.09
N PRO A 71 -27.24 -23.42 -21.57
CA PRO A 71 -27.55 -23.83 -20.20
C PRO A 71 -27.45 -25.35 -19.98
N ASN A 72 -27.42 -26.15 -21.04
CA ASN A 72 -27.33 -27.61 -20.92
C ASN A 72 -25.94 -28.08 -20.54
N ASN A 73 -24.90 -27.29 -20.84
CA ASN A 73 -23.52 -27.59 -20.52
C ASN A 73 -23.19 -27.33 -19.04
N TYR A 74 -24.00 -26.51 -18.36
CA TYR A 74 -23.69 -25.97 -17.03
C TYR A 74 -24.77 -26.28 -15.99
N LYS A 75 -25.29 -27.51 -16.00
CA LYS A 75 -26.33 -27.95 -15.05
C LYS A 75 -25.81 -27.89 -13.61
N GLY A 76 -26.61 -27.36 -12.68
CA GLY A 76 -26.23 -27.20 -11.26
C GLY A 76 -25.36 -25.98 -10.96
N TYR A 77 -24.89 -25.24 -11.96
CA TYR A 77 -24.07 -24.04 -11.77
C TYR A 77 -24.90 -22.76 -11.75
N ARG A 78 -24.26 -21.67 -11.33
CA ARG A 78 -24.84 -20.32 -11.30
C ARG A 78 -24.01 -19.40 -12.17
N LEU A 79 -24.63 -18.37 -12.71
CA LEU A 79 -24.02 -17.33 -13.51
C LEU A 79 -23.79 -16.11 -12.62
N LEU A 80 -22.54 -15.68 -12.47
CA LEU A 80 -22.12 -14.47 -11.80
C LEU A 80 -21.93 -13.37 -12.84
N ILE A 81 -22.53 -12.21 -12.61
CA ILE A 81 -22.40 -11.03 -13.46
C ILE A 81 -22.00 -9.87 -12.56
N GLN A 82 -20.85 -9.25 -12.86
CA GLN A 82 -20.34 -8.07 -12.18
C GLN A 82 -20.19 -6.94 -13.20
N THR A 83 -20.80 -5.79 -12.92
CA THR A 83 -20.80 -4.65 -13.85
C THR A 83 -20.09 -3.44 -13.24
N PRO A 84 -19.01 -2.92 -13.86
CA PRO A 84 -18.28 -1.74 -13.36
C PRO A 84 -18.96 -0.40 -13.67
N LYS A 85 -20.12 -0.45 -14.36
CA LYS A 85 -20.95 0.69 -14.78
C LYS A 85 -22.40 0.24 -14.80
N PRO A 86 -23.38 1.15 -14.78
CA PRO A 86 -24.79 0.77 -14.91
C PRO A 86 -25.10 0.21 -16.30
N VAL A 87 -25.69 -0.98 -16.36
CA VAL A 87 -25.97 -1.73 -17.59
C VAL A 87 -27.38 -2.32 -17.56
N TYR A 88 -28.03 -2.37 -18.71
CA TYR A 88 -29.29 -3.09 -18.88
C TYR A 88 -28.99 -4.51 -19.37
N LEU A 89 -29.42 -5.50 -18.59
CA LEU A 89 -29.31 -6.91 -18.93
C LEU A 89 -30.58 -7.36 -19.67
N PHE A 90 -30.36 -7.85 -20.89
CA PHE A 90 -31.36 -8.52 -21.70
C PHE A 90 -31.03 -10.01 -21.79
N ILE A 91 -32.05 -10.85 -21.70
CA ILE A 91 -31.94 -12.28 -21.94
C ILE A 91 -32.93 -12.61 -23.06
N GLN A 92 -32.43 -13.16 -24.17
CA GLN A 92 -33.24 -13.44 -25.36
C GLN A 92 -34.06 -12.22 -25.83
N ALA A 93 -33.39 -11.08 -25.98
CA ALA A 93 -33.98 -9.79 -26.38
C ALA A 93 -35.08 -9.24 -25.45
N GLN A 94 -35.32 -9.86 -24.28
CA GLN A 94 -36.24 -9.36 -23.27
C GLN A 94 -35.47 -8.65 -22.15
N LEU A 95 -35.91 -7.44 -21.79
CA LEU A 95 -35.32 -6.69 -20.68
C LEU A 95 -35.61 -7.43 -19.38
N ASN A 96 -34.56 -7.91 -18.72
CA ASN A 96 -34.71 -8.61 -17.45
C ASN A 96 -34.52 -7.64 -16.27
N ARG A 97 -33.41 -6.90 -16.27
CA ARG A 97 -33.07 -6.00 -15.15
C ARG A 97 -32.10 -4.90 -15.55
N LYS A 98 -32.15 -3.79 -14.81
CA LYS A 98 -31.10 -2.77 -14.78
C LYS A 98 -30.14 -3.08 -13.63
N LEU A 99 -28.86 -3.19 -13.93
CA LEU A 99 -27.77 -3.35 -12.96
C LEU A 99 -27.18 -1.97 -12.66
N THR A 100 -27.02 -1.66 -11.37
CA THR A 100 -26.36 -0.42 -10.94
C THR A 100 -24.85 -0.61 -10.85
N ASP A 101 -24.12 0.49 -10.73
CA ASP A 101 -22.66 0.48 -10.60
C ASP A 101 -22.19 -0.41 -9.43
N GLY A 102 -21.19 -1.26 -9.68
CA GLY A 102 -20.61 -2.20 -8.71
C GLY A 102 -21.53 -3.33 -8.25
N GLN A 103 -22.70 -3.53 -8.89
CA GLN A 103 -23.64 -4.56 -8.48
C GLN A 103 -23.23 -5.95 -9.00
N THR A 104 -23.22 -6.93 -8.08
CA THR A 104 -23.04 -8.34 -8.39
C THR A 104 -24.40 -9.03 -8.48
N LEU A 105 -24.66 -9.72 -9.59
CA LEU A 105 -25.87 -10.51 -9.81
C LEU A 105 -25.50 -11.99 -9.94
N ILE A 106 -26.17 -12.85 -9.16
CA ILE A 106 -26.05 -14.31 -9.25
C ILE A 106 -27.38 -14.87 -9.76
N LEU A 107 -27.34 -15.57 -10.89
CA LEU A 107 -28.50 -16.25 -11.48
C LEU A 107 -28.29 -17.76 -11.46
N ASN A 108 -29.31 -18.52 -11.08
CA ASN A 108 -29.24 -19.99 -11.18
C ASN A 108 -29.49 -20.43 -12.63
N ILE A 109 -28.55 -21.16 -13.24
CA ILE A 109 -28.64 -21.60 -14.64
C ILE A 109 -29.79 -22.59 -14.84
N ASP A 110 -30.09 -23.45 -13.86
CA ASP A 110 -31.23 -24.37 -13.95
C ASP A 110 -32.57 -23.62 -13.94
N SER A 111 -32.65 -22.46 -13.29
CA SER A 111 -33.83 -21.61 -13.32
C SER A 111 -33.98 -20.94 -14.67
N LEU A 112 -32.89 -20.43 -15.26
CA LEU A 112 -32.88 -19.89 -16.61
C LEU A 112 -33.29 -20.95 -17.64
N ARG A 113 -32.81 -22.19 -17.52
CA ARG A 113 -33.20 -23.31 -18.39
C ARG A 113 -34.70 -23.59 -18.31
N LYS A 114 -35.28 -23.60 -17.10
CA LYS A 114 -36.72 -23.85 -16.90
C LYS A 114 -37.61 -22.76 -17.51
N ILE A 115 -37.18 -21.51 -17.41
CA ILE A 115 -37.95 -20.34 -17.89
C ILE A 115 -37.89 -20.24 -19.41
N TYR A 116 -36.70 -20.30 -20.00
CA TYR A 116 -36.52 -20.01 -21.43
C TYR A 116 -36.56 -21.25 -22.34
N GLN A 117 -36.35 -22.46 -21.80
CA GLN A 117 -36.48 -23.75 -22.51
C GLN A 117 -35.80 -23.83 -23.89
N GLN A 118 -34.73 -23.08 -24.10
CA GLN A 118 -33.97 -23.02 -25.34
C GLN A 118 -32.58 -23.65 -25.17
N PRO A 119 -32.00 -24.22 -26.25
CA PRO A 119 -30.68 -24.85 -26.19
C PRO A 119 -29.55 -23.82 -25.99
N THR A 120 -29.72 -22.60 -26.52
CA THR A 120 -28.79 -21.48 -26.36
C THR A 120 -29.54 -20.24 -25.91
N LEU A 121 -28.94 -19.49 -25.00
CA LEU A 121 -29.44 -18.23 -24.47
C LEU A 121 -28.51 -17.10 -24.88
N LEU A 122 -29.06 -16.08 -25.52
CA LEU A 122 -28.34 -14.85 -25.82
C LEU A 122 -28.49 -13.87 -24.66
N LEU A 123 -27.39 -13.59 -23.97
CA LEU A 123 -27.29 -12.53 -22.98
C LEU A 123 -26.79 -11.26 -23.67
N SER A 124 -27.49 -10.14 -23.51
CA SER A 124 -27.09 -8.87 -24.11
C SER A 124 -26.99 -7.78 -23.04
N PHE A 125 -25.91 -7.04 -23.07
CA PHE A 125 -25.56 -6.01 -22.09
C PHE A 125 -25.52 -4.66 -22.80
N TYR A 126 -26.46 -3.79 -22.47
CA TYR A 126 -26.62 -2.49 -23.15
C TYR A 126 -26.34 -1.32 -22.20
N ASN A 127 -25.62 -0.30 -22.67
CA ASN A 127 -25.46 0.96 -21.96
C ASN A 127 -25.63 2.17 -22.89
N HIS A 128 -26.65 2.97 -22.59
CA HIS A 128 -26.95 4.25 -23.24
C HIS A 128 -25.85 5.32 -23.16
N LEU A 129 -24.84 5.17 -22.30
CA LEU A 129 -23.79 6.18 -22.12
C LEU A 129 -22.62 6.04 -23.10
N GLY A 130 -22.62 5.06 -24.02
CA GLY A 130 -21.69 5.00 -25.15
C GLY A 130 -20.20 4.87 -24.78
N HIS A 131 -19.87 4.30 -23.62
CA HIS A 131 -18.47 4.03 -23.21
C HIS A 131 -18.30 2.54 -22.94
N SER A 132 -17.14 1.97 -23.32
CA SER A 132 -16.78 0.55 -23.16
C SER A 132 -17.38 -0.10 -21.91
N ILE A 133 -18.21 -1.11 -22.17
CA ILE A 133 -19.05 -1.81 -21.20
C ILE A 133 -18.55 -3.25 -21.16
N LYS A 134 -17.39 -3.51 -20.54
CA LYS A 134 -16.95 -4.90 -20.35
C LYS A 134 -17.37 -5.36 -18.96
N PRO A 135 -18.58 -5.92 -18.76
CA PRO A 135 -18.90 -6.58 -17.50
C PRO A 135 -18.08 -7.87 -17.38
N SER A 136 -17.79 -8.27 -16.15
CA SER A 136 -17.19 -9.58 -15.88
C SER A 136 -18.32 -10.59 -15.69
N VAL A 137 -18.30 -11.67 -16.47
CA VAL A 137 -19.33 -12.71 -16.43
C VAL A 137 -18.65 -14.06 -16.29
N SER A 138 -18.99 -14.79 -15.24
CA SER A 138 -18.36 -16.06 -14.94
C SER A 138 -19.36 -17.10 -14.45
N ILE A 139 -19.06 -18.37 -14.71
CA ILE A 139 -19.86 -19.51 -14.27
C ILE A 139 -19.27 -19.98 -12.94
N ILE A 140 -20.10 -20.04 -11.91
CA ILE A 140 -19.71 -20.36 -10.55
C ILE A 140 -20.46 -21.58 -10.02
N ASN A 141 -19.78 -22.41 -9.24
CA ASN A 141 -20.38 -23.51 -8.47
C ASN A 141 -20.60 -23.10 -7.02
N TYR A 142 -21.67 -23.58 -6.40
CA TYR A 142 -21.90 -23.43 -4.96
C TYR A 142 -21.31 -24.64 -4.21
N ILE A 143 -20.41 -24.38 -3.26
CA ILE A 143 -19.82 -25.44 -2.42
C ILE A 143 -20.49 -25.39 -1.04
N GLU A 144 -21.29 -26.39 -0.71
CA GLU A 144 -21.77 -26.59 0.66
C GLU A 144 -20.62 -27.12 1.51
N ARG A 145 -20.12 -26.32 2.46
CA ARG A 145 -19.28 -26.84 3.54
C ARG A 145 -20.19 -27.63 4.49
N SER A 146 -20.34 -28.93 4.24
CA SER A 146 -20.93 -29.82 5.25
C SER A 146 -19.99 -29.90 6.45
N SER A 147 -20.52 -29.60 7.62
CA SER A 147 -19.85 -29.88 8.88
C SER A 147 -20.09 -31.35 9.21
N GLY A 148 -19.04 -32.18 9.18
CA GLY A 148 -19.03 -33.53 9.75
C GLY A 148 -19.04 -34.69 8.73
N ASP A 149 -17.96 -35.50 8.81
CA ASP A 149 -17.74 -36.90 8.42
C ASP A 149 -18.32 -37.38 7.06
N THR A 150 -17.55 -37.97 6.14
CA THR A 150 -16.67 -39.13 6.30
C THR A 150 -15.84 -39.27 5.02
N MET A 151 -14.59 -39.75 5.12
CA MET A 151 -13.72 -40.03 3.99
C MET A 151 -14.35 -40.98 2.96
N GLN A 152 -14.39 -40.60 1.68
CA GLN A 152 -14.05 -41.48 0.56
C GLN A 152 -13.95 -40.71 -0.77
N GLU A 153 -13.03 -41.22 -1.59
CA GLU A 153 -12.63 -40.81 -2.94
C GLU A 153 -11.72 -39.58 -3.04
N ALA A 154 -10.57 -39.85 -3.66
CA ALA A 154 -9.54 -38.89 -4.01
C ALA A 154 -10.09 -37.90 -5.04
N SER A 155 -10.91 -36.95 -4.59
CA SER A 155 -11.12 -35.70 -5.27
C SER A 155 -9.77 -34.99 -5.24
N VAL A 156 -9.10 -34.95 -6.40
CA VAL A 156 -8.02 -34.00 -6.67
C VAL A 156 -8.55 -32.65 -6.25
N LEU A 157 -8.17 -32.20 -5.05
CA LEU A 157 -8.42 -30.87 -4.56
C LEU A 157 -7.92 -29.96 -5.69
N PRO A 158 -8.78 -29.16 -6.35
CA PRO A 158 -8.26 -28.10 -7.19
C PRO A 158 -7.56 -27.19 -6.18
N LEU A 159 -6.24 -27.35 -6.08
CA LEU A 159 -5.36 -26.40 -5.44
C LEU A 159 -5.64 -25.10 -6.18
N LYS A 160 -6.59 -24.29 -5.67
CA LYS A 160 -6.64 -22.87 -6.02
C LYS A 160 -5.25 -22.40 -5.61
N PRO A 161 -4.35 -22.08 -6.57
CA PRO A 161 -3.07 -21.54 -6.19
C PRO A 161 -3.42 -20.32 -5.35
N ARG A 162 -3.07 -20.36 -4.06
CA ARG A 162 -3.14 -19.18 -3.22
C ARG A 162 -2.37 -18.14 -4.02
N GLU A 163 -3.03 -17.10 -4.46
CA GLU A 163 -2.35 -15.92 -4.98
C GLU A 163 -1.37 -15.55 -3.87
N GLN A 164 -0.10 -15.91 -4.07
CA GLN A 164 0.95 -15.63 -3.12
C GLN A 164 1.04 -14.12 -3.14
N SER A 165 0.31 -13.45 -2.25
CA SER A 165 0.54 -12.06 -1.95
C SER A 165 1.87 -12.00 -1.19
N GLY A 166 2.98 -12.23 -1.89
CA GLY A 166 4.33 -12.19 -1.31
C GLY A 166 4.58 -10.87 -0.59
N LEU A 167 3.85 -9.82 -0.95
CA LEU A 167 3.78 -8.54 -0.25
C LEU A 167 3.24 -8.64 1.19
N ALA A 168 2.16 -9.37 1.45
CA ALA A 168 1.60 -9.50 2.79
C ALA A 168 2.53 -10.30 3.71
N ASP A 169 3.03 -11.44 3.23
CA ASP A 169 3.99 -12.27 3.96
C ASP A 169 5.29 -11.50 4.24
N PHE A 170 5.82 -10.80 3.24
CA PHE A 170 6.97 -9.89 3.40
C PHE A 170 6.68 -8.83 4.45
N SER A 171 5.52 -8.17 4.39
CA SER A 171 5.21 -7.04 5.26
C SER A 171 5.10 -7.45 6.71
N ILE A 172 4.52 -8.63 6.99
CA ILE A 172 4.46 -9.19 8.33
C ILE A 172 5.86 -9.52 8.86
N VAL A 173 6.69 -10.22 8.06
CA VAL A 173 8.05 -10.58 8.48
C VAL A 173 8.93 -9.34 8.68
N ALA A 174 8.84 -8.35 7.80
CA ALA A 174 9.56 -7.08 7.93
C ALA A 174 9.12 -6.31 9.18
N ALA A 175 7.81 -6.25 9.47
CA ALA A 175 7.28 -5.62 10.67
C ALA A 175 7.76 -6.34 11.96
N ILE A 176 7.79 -7.67 11.96
CA ILE A 176 8.34 -8.46 13.07
C ILE A 176 9.84 -8.15 13.25
N LEU A 177 10.62 -8.10 12.18
CA LEU A 177 12.04 -7.77 12.24
C LEU A 177 12.29 -6.38 12.83
N ILE A 178 11.54 -5.38 12.37
CA ILE A 178 11.66 -3.98 12.83
C ILE A 178 11.26 -3.86 14.30
N THR A 179 10.16 -4.49 14.70
CA THR A 179 9.66 -4.47 16.09
C THR A 179 10.56 -5.27 17.02
N ALA A 180 11.15 -6.39 16.57
CA ALA A 180 12.14 -7.15 17.31
C ALA A 180 13.40 -6.32 17.59
N LEU A 181 13.93 -5.62 16.58
CA LEU A 181 15.07 -4.72 16.77
C LEU A 181 14.72 -3.55 17.71
N PHE A 182 13.51 -3.03 17.61
CA PHE A 182 13.02 -1.98 18.51
C PHE A 182 12.91 -2.47 19.96
N ALA A 183 12.36 -3.67 20.18
CA ALA A 183 12.27 -4.32 21.49
C ALA A 183 13.66 -4.64 22.07
N PHE A 184 14.59 -5.09 21.23
CA PHE A 184 15.98 -5.28 21.61
C PHE A 184 16.61 -3.97 22.13
N LEU A 185 16.46 -2.86 21.38
CA LEU A 185 16.97 -1.55 21.80
C LEU A 185 16.32 -1.06 23.10
N TRP A 186 15.02 -1.33 23.30
CA TRP A 186 14.29 -0.98 24.51
C TRP A 186 14.82 -1.75 25.74
N ASN A 187 15.02 -3.06 25.61
CA ASN A 187 15.39 -3.93 26.74
C ASN A 187 16.88 -3.83 27.11
N TYR A 188 17.78 -3.83 26.12
CA TYR A 188 19.23 -3.82 26.38
C TYR A 188 19.78 -2.42 26.66
N HIS A 189 19.16 -1.37 26.10
CA HIS A 189 19.64 0.00 26.23
C HIS A 189 18.52 1.00 26.61
N PRO A 190 17.81 0.79 27.75
CA PRO A 190 16.62 1.58 28.11
C PRO A 190 16.90 3.06 28.32
N ASN A 191 18.08 3.42 28.86
CA ASN A 191 18.46 4.81 29.08
C ASN A 191 18.70 5.55 27.76
N ALA A 192 19.42 4.91 26.84
CA ALA A 192 19.63 5.46 25.50
C ALA A 192 18.31 5.56 24.74
N PHE A 193 17.50 4.50 24.78
CA PHE A 193 16.18 4.49 24.15
C PHE A 193 15.32 5.68 24.60
N ARG A 194 15.22 5.90 25.92
CA ARG A 194 14.47 7.04 26.47
C ARG A 194 15.01 8.39 26.02
N SER A 195 16.34 8.50 25.88
CA SER A 195 16.98 9.71 25.36
C SER A 195 16.66 9.94 23.87
N TYR A 196 16.64 8.86 23.08
CA TYR A 196 16.36 8.88 21.65
C TYR A 196 14.90 9.14 21.28
N TYR A 197 13.96 8.68 22.11
CA TYR A 197 12.53 8.86 21.90
C TYR A 197 11.94 9.92 22.85
N ASN A 198 12.77 10.84 23.35
CA ASN A 198 12.30 11.93 24.20
C ASN A 198 11.64 13.04 23.37
N ILE A 199 10.38 13.35 23.68
CA ILE A 199 9.60 14.39 23.01
C ILE A 199 9.93 15.79 23.59
N LYS A 200 10.37 15.86 24.86
CA LYS A 200 10.70 17.13 25.53
C LYS A 200 11.68 18.02 24.73
N PRO A 201 12.80 17.49 24.20
CA PRO A 201 13.74 18.28 23.40
C PRO A 201 13.21 18.72 22.04
N LEU A 202 12.03 18.29 21.58
CA LEU A 202 11.46 18.82 20.33
C LEU A 202 11.11 20.31 20.45
N PHE A 203 10.57 20.69 21.60
CA PHE A 203 10.12 22.05 21.87
C PHE A 203 11.07 22.83 22.79
N SER A 204 11.98 22.12 23.49
CA SER A 204 13.00 22.80 24.28
C SER A 204 14.14 23.33 23.40
N LEU A 205 14.38 24.63 23.55
CA LEU A 205 15.49 25.36 22.95
C LEU A 205 16.79 25.16 23.75
N ALA A 206 16.66 24.84 25.05
CA ALA A 206 17.78 24.41 25.87
C ALA A 206 18.08 22.94 25.60
N ILE A 207 19.31 22.68 25.16
CA ILE A 207 19.82 21.35 24.88
C ILE A 207 20.65 20.94 26.09
N LYS A 208 20.26 19.85 26.77
CA LYS A 208 21.15 19.20 27.73
C LYS A 208 22.21 18.43 26.96
N GLU A 209 23.47 18.81 27.16
CA GLU A 209 24.67 18.20 26.56
C GLU A 209 24.83 16.70 26.91
N ASP A 210 24.08 16.20 27.89
CA ASP A 210 24.10 14.81 28.36
C ASP A 210 23.53 13.76 27.38
N THR A 211 23.09 14.17 26.18
CA THR A 211 22.51 13.23 25.23
C THR A 211 23.61 12.54 24.42
N ILE A 212 23.73 11.21 24.55
CA ILE A 212 24.75 10.37 23.88
C ILE A 212 24.87 10.64 22.36
N LEU A 213 23.75 10.99 21.70
CA LEU A 213 23.74 11.29 20.26
C LEU A 213 24.37 12.65 19.92
N ILE A 214 24.38 13.60 20.85
CA ILE A 214 24.99 14.93 20.68
C ILE A 214 26.50 14.82 20.85
N SER A 215 26.96 14.07 21.84
CA SER A 215 28.40 13.89 22.11
C SER A 215 29.07 12.93 21.13
N ARG A 216 28.38 11.87 20.69
CA ARG A 216 28.90 10.86 19.75
C ARG A 216 27.83 10.38 18.76
N PRO A 217 27.56 11.15 17.68
CA PRO A 217 26.53 10.79 16.68
C PRO A 217 26.81 9.47 15.97
N LEU A 218 28.08 9.07 15.82
CA LEU A 218 28.53 7.82 15.20
C LEU A 218 28.96 6.74 16.21
N SER A 219 28.44 6.78 17.45
CA SER A 219 28.67 5.68 18.39
C SER A 219 28.03 4.37 17.88
N ARG A 220 28.55 3.21 18.30
CA ARG A 220 27.98 1.89 17.95
C ARG A 220 26.48 1.80 18.24
N LEU A 221 26.06 2.37 19.37
CA LEU A 221 24.67 2.42 19.76
C LEU A 221 23.84 3.33 18.84
N SER A 222 24.37 4.52 18.52
CA SER A 222 23.75 5.45 17.57
C SER A 222 23.56 4.83 16.20
N MET A 223 24.53 4.04 15.72
CA MET A 223 24.45 3.30 14.46
C MET A 223 23.29 2.30 14.46
N LEU A 224 23.06 1.57 15.56
CA LEU A 224 21.90 0.66 15.66
C LEU A 224 20.56 1.39 15.60
N PHE A 225 20.47 2.57 16.22
CA PHE A 225 19.26 3.40 16.12
C PHE A 225 19.06 3.96 14.70
N ILE A 226 20.14 4.35 14.01
CA ILE A 226 20.08 4.79 12.61
C ILE A 226 19.68 3.62 11.70
N LEU A 227 20.17 2.40 11.97
CA LEU A 227 19.79 1.18 11.25
C LEU A 227 18.30 0.84 11.45
N ASN A 228 17.79 0.92 12.68
CA ASN A 228 16.36 0.73 12.92
C ASN A 228 15.52 1.79 12.18
N HIS A 229 16.02 3.02 12.10
CA HIS A 229 15.37 4.10 11.35
C HIS A 229 15.40 3.86 9.84
N SER A 230 16.51 3.37 9.28
CA SER A 230 16.60 3.06 7.85
C SER A 230 15.71 1.90 7.45
N LEU A 231 15.57 0.88 8.32
CA LEU A 231 14.61 -0.22 8.12
C LEU A 231 13.17 0.30 8.09
N LEU A 232 12.79 1.20 9.00
CA LEU A 232 11.46 1.83 8.99
C LEU A 232 11.18 2.61 7.70
N LEU A 233 12.15 3.38 7.22
CA LEU A 233 12.01 4.16 5.98
C LEU A 233 11.94 3.26 4.74
N SER A 234 12.77 2.21 4.67
CA SER A 234 12.73 1.22 3.59
C SER A 234 11.37 0.52 3.53
N PHE A 235 10.84 0.12 4.68
CA PHE A 235 9.53 -0.50 4.79
C PHE A 235 8.41 0.45 4.32
N LEU A 236 8.43 1.71 4.76
CA LEU A 236 7.48 2.73 4.31
C LEU A 236 7.52 2.90 2.79
N TYR A 237 8.72 2.98 2.20
CA TYR A 237 8.89 3.15 0.77
C TYR A 237 8.28 1.99 -0.02
N ILE A 238 8.53 0.75 0.39
CA ILE A 238 7.95 -0.44 -0.28
C ILE A 238 6.42 -0.45 -0.17
N LEU A 239 5.87 -0.14 1.01
CA LEU A 239 4.43 -0.07 1.21
C LEU A 239 3.79 0.97 0.29
N ILE A 240 4.35 2.18 0.21
CA ILE A 240 3.81 3.25 -0.65
C ILE A 240 3.95 2.88 -2.13
N GLN A 241 5.12 2.37 -2.56
CA GLN A 241 5.37 2.06 -3.98
C GLN A 241 4.48 0.92 -4.50
N LYS A 242 4.20 -0.09 -3.67
CA LYS A 242 3.30 -1.20 -4.03
C LYS A 242 1.83 -0.84 -3.95
N SER A 243 1.50 0.17 -3.17
CA SER A 243 0.15 0.69 -2.98
C SER A 243 -0.28 1.68 -4.05
N SER A 244 0.66 2.47 -4.59
CA SER A 244 0.34 3.61 -5.44
C SER A 244 0.14 3.17 -6.88
N GLU A 245 -0.98 3.55 -7.49
CA GLU A 245 -1.22 3.40 -8.93
C GLU A 245 -0.24 4.24 -9.76
N LYS A 246 0.23 5.36 -9.19
CA LYS A 246 1.26 6.22 -9.79
C LYS A 246 2.64 5.79 -9.33
N GLN A 247 3.52 5.51 -10.29
CA GLN A 247 4.94 5.23 -10.04
C GLN A 247 5.60 6.44 -9.36
N LEU A 248 6.05 6.27 -8.12
CA LEU A 248 6.72 7.31 -7.34
C LEU A 248 8.18 7.49 -7.78
N LEU A 249 8.81 6.39 -8.14
CA LEU A 249 10.03 6.30 -8.93
C LEU A 249 9.76 5.29 -10.06
N ASN A 250 10.33 5.50 -11.25
CA ASN A 250 10.24 4.62 -12.43
C ASN A 250 11.03 3.31 -12.21
N ASP A 251 10.88 2.71 -11.03
CA ASP A 251 11.58 1.53 -10.57
C ASP A 251 10.73 0.31 -10.94
N ARG A 252 10.72 0.02 -12.25
CA ARG A 252 10.00 -1.12 -12.84
C ARG A 252 10.35 -2.45 -12.17
N ILE A 253 11.58 -2.53 -11.67
CA ILE A 253 12.16 -3.69 -11.01
C ILE A 253 11.40 -3.99 -9.71
N LEU A 254 11.23 -2.99 -8.84
CA LEU A 254 10.48 -3.17 -7.59
C LEU A 254 9.00 -3.48 -7.84
N GLN A 255 8.40 -2.94 -8.91
CA GLN A 255 7.01 -3.24 -9.25
C GLN A 255 6.81 -4.69 -9.70
N THR A 256 7.75 -5.22 -10.48
CA THR A 256 7.70 -6.60 -10.99
C THR A 256 7.92 -7.63 -9.88
N ALA A 257 8.62 -7.25 -8.80
CA ALA A 257 8.90 -8.15 -7.68
C ALA A 257 7.61 -8.57 -6.94
N THR A 258 7.15 -9.80 -7.14
CA THR A 258 5.98 -10.36 -6.45
C THR A 258 6.38 -11.36 -5.37
N GLY A 259 7.56 -11.95 -5.48
CA GLY A 259 8.06 -12.95 -4.54
C GLY A 259 8.52 -12.38 -3.20
N PHE A 260 8.29 -13.13 -2.12
CA PHE A 260 8.77 -12.79 -0.77
C PHE A 260 10.28 -12.51 -0.73
N VAL A 261 11.08 -13.39 -1.35
CA VAL A 261 12.55 -13.30 -1.32
C VAL A 261 13.03 -12.06 -2.06
N GLU A 262 12.42 -11.75 -3.21
CA GLU A 262 12.76 -10.57 -4.00
C GLU A 262 12.44 -9.28 -3.23
N LEU A 263 11.24 -9.19 -2.64
CA LEU A 263 10.84 -8.05 -1.82
C LEU A 263 11.76 -7.87 -0.60
N PHE A 264 12.13 -8.97 0.06
CA PHE A 264 13.05 -8.92 1.19
C PHE A 264 14.47 -8.49 0.77
N TYR A 265 14.93 -8.92 -0.42
CA TYR A 265 16.19 -8.46 -0.99
C TYR A 265 16.17 -6.95 -1.26
N TYR A 266 15.13 -6.43 -1.92
CA TYR A 266 14.98 -4.99 -2.16
C TYR A 266 14.88 -4.21 -0.86
N PHE A 267 14.14 -4.70 0.12
CA PHE A 267 14.04 -4.11 1.45
C PHE A 267 15.40 -3.96 2.13
N SER A 268 16.24 -5.00 2.08
CA SER A 268 17.59 -5.00 2.65
C SER A 268 18.49 -4.00 1.91
N LEU A 269 18.48 -4.01 0.57
CA LEU A 269 19.26 -3.10 -0.26
C LEU A 269 18.87 -1.63 -0.04
N LEU A 270 17.57 -1.33 0.01
CA LEU A 270 17.05 0.00 0.25
C LEU A 270 17.38 0.48 1.67
N SER A 271 17.24 -0.39 2.67
CA SER A 271 17.62 -0.05 4.05
C SER A 271 19.12 0.28 4.16
N LEU A 272 19.98 -0.51 3.51
CA LEU A 272 21.42 -0.25 3.47
C LEU A 272 21.72 1.07 2.74
N SER A 273 21.07 1.32 1.61
CA SER A 273 21.23 2.57 0.85
C SER A 273 20.82 3.79 1.67
N ILE A 274 19.66 3.75 2.35
CA ILE A 274 19.18 4.81 3.24
C ILE A 274 20.13 5.01 4.42
N PHE A 275 20.64 3.92 5.00
CA PHE A 275 21.61 3.97 6.10
C PHE A 275 22.89 4.71 5.68
N ILE A 276 23.44 4.37 4.51
CA ILE A 276 24.62 5.04 3.94
C ILE A 276 24.31 6.52 3.66
N LEU A 277 23.15 6.84 3.09
CA LEU A 277 22.75 8.23 2.81
C LEU A 277 22.63 9.07 4.07
N ILE A 278 22.12 8.52 5.18
CA ILE A 278 22.06 9.23 6.47
C ILE A 278 23.47 9.53 7.00
N ILE A 279 24.39 8.58 6.87
CA ILE A 279 25.80 8.77 7.26
C ILE A 279 26.47 9.81 6.35
N ALA A 280 26.27 9.72 5.03
CA ALA A 280 26.78 10.68 4.06
C ALA A 280 26.26 12.09 4.35
N LYS A 281 24.98 12.22 4.76
CA LYS A 281 24.39 13.49 5.20
C LYS A 281 25.14 14.08 6.40
N TYR A 282 25.54 13.27 7.38
CA TYR A 282 26.35 13.78 8.49
C TYR A 282 27.69 14.36 8.02
N PHE A 283 28.40 13.67 7.12
CA PHE A 283 29.64 14.19 6.55
C PHE A 283 29.43 15.46 5.72
N PHE A 284 28.34 15.54 4.97
CA PHE A 284 27.97 16.74 4.22
C PHE A 284 27.71 17.94 5.14
N LEU A 285 26.97 17.72 6.23
CA LEU A 285 26.76 18.73 7.27
C LEU A 285 28.08 19.16 7.92
N TYR A 286 29.01 18.22 8.13
CA TYR A 286 30.35 18.49 8.66
C TYR A 286 31.15 19.39 7.70
N PHE A 287 31.20 19.03 6.42
CA PHE A 287 31.90 19.78 5.38
C PHE A 287 31.38 21.22 5.25
N LEU A 288 30.06 21.38 5.07
CA LEU A 288 29.46 22.70 4.94
C LEU A 288 29.54 23.50 6.24
N GLY A 289 29.31 22.86 7.39
CA GLY A 289 29.42 23.54 8.67
C GLY A 289 30.83 24.03 8.96
N SER A 290 31.86 23.30 8.52
CA SER A 290 33.25 23.75 8.61
C SER A 290 33.53 24.94 7.69
N LEU A 291 32.98 24.95 6.47
CA LEU A 291 33.14 26.04 5.50
C LEU A 291 32.54 27.37 5.99
N PHE A 292 31.41 27.30 6.69
CA PHE A 292 30.74 28.47 7.28
C PHE A 292 31.18 28.80 8.72
N ASN A 293 32.19 28.09 9.26
CA ASN A 293 32.68 28.23 10.64
C ASN A 293 31.58 28.04 11.71
N LEU A 294 30.67 27.07 11.48
CA LEU A 294 29.53 26.71 12.33
C LEU A 294 29.72 25.35 13.03
N SER A 295 30.97 24.95 13.30
CA SER A 295 31.34 23.62 13.84
C SER A 295 30.55 23.22 15.10
N ASN A 296 30.30 24.16 16.01
CA ASN A 296 29.56 23.93 17.25
C ASN A 296 28.08 23.56 17.03
N VAL A 297 27.52 23.87 15.86
CA VAL A 297 26.10 23.70 15.55
C VAL A 297 25.83 22.39 14.80
N ILE A 298 26.85 21.79 14.19
CA ILE A 298 26.73 20.64 13.28
C ILE A 298 26.12 19.43 13.99
N HIS A 299 26.64 19.09 15.17
CA HIS A 299 26.15 17.95 15.95
C HIS A 299 24.72 18.15 16.42
N ILE A 300 24.36 19.38 16.78
CA ILE A 300 23.01 19.76 17.20
C ILE A 300 22.04 19.66 16.02
N HIS A 301 22.43 20.18 14.85
CA HIS A 301 21.63 20.12 13.64
C HIS A 301 21.33 18.67 13.26
N PHE A 302 22.35 17.81 13.21
CA PHE A 302 22.18 16.39 12.90
C PHE A 302 21.33 15.66 13.95
N TYR A 303 21.55 15.95 15.24
CA TYR A 303 20.74 15.40 16.33
C TYR A 303 19.25 15.74 16.16
N LYS A 304 18.93 17.01 15.94
CA LYS A 304 17.54 17.47 15.74
C LYS A 304 16.93 16.85 14.49
N TYR A 305 17.67 16.80 13.38
CA TYR A 305 17.23 16.15 12.14
C TYR A 305 16.82 14.69 12.37
N LEU A 306 17.68 13.90 13.03
CA LEU A 306 17.40 12.49 13.34
C LEU A 306 16.27 12.32 14.36
N LEU A 307 16.16 13.21 15.35
CA LEU A 307 15.13 13.15 16.38
C LEU A 307 13.74 13.37 15.77
N PHE A 308 13.55 14.45 15.02
CA PHE A 308 12.27 14.76 14.38
C PHE A 308 11.83 13.67 13.41
N SER A 309 12.74 13.27 12.51
CA SER A 309 12.43 12.28 11.48
C SER A 309 12.03 10.95 12.12
N ARG A 310 12.83 10.44 13.06
CA ARG A 310 12.55 9.18 13.72
C ARG A 310 11.22 9.17 14.45
N LEU A 311 10.90 10.22 15.21
CA LEU A 311 9.64 10.27 15.95
C LEU A 311 8.43 10.27 15.01
N PHE A 312 8.47 11.07 13.95
CA PHE A 312 7.44 11.08 12.92
C PHE A 312 7.27 9.70 12.26
N TYR A 313 8.37 9.12 11.76
CA TYR A 313 8.32 7.85 11.05
C TYR A 313 7.96 6.65 11.95
N SER A 314 8.33 6.70 13.24
CA SER A 314 7.95 5.68 14.22
C SER A 314 6.45 5.63 14.53
N ILE A 315 5.72 6.72 14.26
CA ILE A 315 4.27 6.80 14.45
C ILE A 315 3.54 6.50 13.14
N ILE A 316 3.96 7.12 12.03
CA ILE A 316 3.25 7.00 10.76
C ILE A 316 3.32 5.58 10.18
N VAL A 317 4.47 4.89 10.32
CA VAL A 317 4.68 3.57 9.72
C VAL A 317 3.75 2.51 10.32
N PRO A 318 3.65 2.35 11.66
CA PRO A 318 2.67 1.42 12.24
C PRO A 318 1.23 1.76 11.88
N VAL A 319 0.86 3.04 11.87
CA VAL A 319 -0.51 3.48 11.51
C VAL A 319 -0.84 3.07 10.08
N LEU A 320 0.07 3.34 9.14
CA LEU A 320 -0.10 2.95 7.75
C LEU A 320 -0.10 1.45 7.56
N PHE A 321 0.69 0.72 8.33
CA PHE A 321 0.70 -0.74 8.29
C PHE A 321 -0.64 -1.33 8.79
N VAL A 322 -1.25 -0.77 9.84
CA VAL A 322 -2.58 -1.22 10.31
C VAL A 322 -3.65 -0.90 9.27
N ILE A 323 -3.64 0.30 8.70
CA ILE A 323 -4.54 0.66 7.60
C ILE A 323 -4.32 -0.31 6.43
N TYR A 324 -3.06 -0.67 6.17
CA TYR A 324 -2.72 -1.58 5.10
C TYR A 324 -3.35 -2.96 5.26
N LEU A 325 -3.29 -3.53 6.47
CA LEU A 325 -3.88 -4.83 6.77
C LEU A 325 -5.41 -4.78 6.84
N SER A 326 -6.00 -3.66 7.23
CA SER A 326 -7.44 -3.55 7.48
C SER A 326 -8.24 -3.21 6.23
N PHE A 327 -7.70 -2.37 5.34
CA PHE A 327 -8.43 -1.81 4.20
C PHE A 327 -7.54 -1.77 2.94
N PRO A 328 -7.28 -2.92 2.28
CA PRO A 328 -6.43 -3.02 1.09
C PRO A 328 -6.81 -2.03 -0.03
N MET A 329 -8.11 -1.74 -0.18
CA MET A 329 -8.64 -0.85 -1.22
C MET A 329 -8.54 0.65 -0.86
N ALA A 330 -8.47 1.01 0.42
CA ALA A 330 -8.36 2.41 0.87
C ALA A 330 -6.94 2.97 0.70
N ILE A 331 -5.96 2.08 0.61
CA ILE A 331 -4.53 2.38 0.54
C ILE A 331 -4.14 3.06 -0.77
N SER A 332 -4.73 2.68 -1.91
CA SER A 332 -4.44 3.32 -3.20
C SER A 332 -4.75 4.82 -3.16
N THR A 333 -5.89 5.19 -2.58
CA THR A 333 -6.31 6.58 -2.39
C THR A 333 -5.51 7.28 -1.28
N ALA A 334 -5.21 6.57 -0.20
CA ALA A 334 -4.43 7.11 0.93
C ALA A 334 -2.96 7.35 0.58
N SER A 335 -2.38 6.60 -0.37
CA SER A 335 -0.96 6.68 -0.74
C SER A 335 -0.55 8.10 -1.16
N GLN A 336 -1.38 8.76 -1.98
CA GLN A 336 -1.13 10.13 -2.42
C GLN A 336 -1.21 11.13 -1.25
N GLN A 337 -2.17 10.93 -0.33
CA GLN A 337 -2.30 11.77 0.86
C GLN A 337 -1.10 11.63 1.79
N VAL A 338 -0.59 10.41 1.97
CA VAL A 338 0.60 10.11 2.77
C VAL A 338 1.82 10.84 2.22
N ILE A 339 2.02 10.86 0.90
CA ILE A 339 3.12 11.60 0.27
C ILE A 339 3.02 13.09 0.61
N TYR A 340 1.84 13.70 0.51
CA TYR A 340 1.65 15.11 0.90
C TYR A 340 1.93 15.36 2.38
N ILE A 341 1.51 14.46 3.28
CA ILE A 341 1.80 14.55 4.71
C ILE A 341 3.31 14.49 4.96
N ILE A 342 4.02 13.59 4.27
CA ILE A 342 5.48 13.46 4.37
C ILE A 342 6.16 14.74 3.87
N ILE A 343 5.74 15.30 2.73
CA ILE A 343 6.29 16.55 2.20
C ILE A 343 6.06 17.70 3.19
N ALA A 344 4.82 17.87 3.67
CA ALA A 344 4.47 18.90 4.66
C ALA A 344 5.31 18.77 5.94
N PHE A 345 5.49 17.54 6.44
CA PHE A 345 6.35 17.27 7.59
C PHE A 345 7.80 17.69 7.35
N ASN A 346 8.38 17.40 6.18
CA ASN A 346 9.76 17.79 5.86
C ASN A 346 9.93 19.32 5.82
N PHE A 347 8.93 20.07 5.34
CA PHE A 347 8.91 21.54 5.40
C PHE A 347 8.80 22.06 6.84
N ILE A 348 7.87 21.51 7.64
CA ILE A 348 7.72 21.89 9.05
C ILE A 348 9.02 21.62 9.82
N ARG A 349 9.66 20.48 9.58
CA ARG A 349 10.96 20.13 10.17
C ARG A 349 12.03 21.16 9.82
N LEU A 350 12.13 21.58 8.56
CA LEU A 350 13.06 22.63 8.12
C LEU A 350 12.87 23.92 8.92
N VAL A 351 11.61 24.38 9.07
CA VAL A 351 11.29 25.61 9.82
C VAL A 351 11.66 25.48 11.29
N ILE A 352 11.35 24.34 11.92
CA ILE A 352 11.66 24.11 13.33
C ILE A 352 13.18 24.07 13.56
N ILE A 353 13.92 23.39 12.69
CA ILE A 353 15.39 23.35 12.77
C ILE A 353 15.96 24.76 12.61
N ASN A 354 15.49 25.53 11.62
CA ASN A 354 15.93 26.91 11.42
C ASN A 354 15.73 27.76 12.69
N PHE A 355 14.56 27.67 13.33
CA PHE A 355 14.29 28.39 14.58
C PHE A 355 15.19 27.93 15.72
N ALA A 356 15.45 26.62 15.83
CA ALA A 356 16.32 26.06 16.85
C ALA A 356 17.78 26.54 16.68
N LEU A 357 18.28 26.59 15.43
CA LEU A 357 19.65 27.03 15.16
C LEU A 357 19.84 28.54 15.32
N ASN A 358 18.88 29.36 14.88
CA ASN A 358 18.95 30.83 15.00
C ASN A 358 19.09 31.30 16.45
N LYS A 359 18.51 30.56 17.40
CA LYS A 359 18.63 30.89 18.83
C LYS A 359 19.94 30.47 19.48
N LEU A 360 20.69 29.55 18.86
CA LEU A 360 21.95 29.01 19.39
C LEU A 360 23.17 29.77 18.89
N THR A 361 23.07 30.45 17.75
CA THR A 361 24.18 31.18 17.14
C THR A 361 24.01 32.69 17.32
N SER A 362 25.02 33.37 17.86
CA SER A 362 25.12 34.85 17.86
C SER A 362 25.59 35.42 16.50
N VAL A 363 25.73 34.56 15.48
CA VAL A 363 26.27 34.90 14.16
C VAL A 363 25.24 35.63 13.32
N LYS A 364 25.69 36.46 12.35
CA LYS A 364 24.81 37.14 11.39
C LYS A 364 23.88 36.12 10.70
N ASN A 365 22.56 36.30 10.85
CA ASN A 365 21.50 35.43 10.32
C ASN A 365 21.68 35.01 8.84
N LEU A 366 22.39 35.80 8.04
CA LEU A 366 22.71 35.53 6.63
C LEU A 366 23.52 34.23 6.41
N TYR A 367 24.55 33.97 7.21
CA TYR A 367 25.38 32.76 7.04
C TYR A 367 24.60 31.50 7.41
N LEU A 368 23.81 31.58 8.48
CA LEU A 368 22.98 30.47 8.94
C LEU A 368 21.88 30.15 7.91
N PHE A 369 21.24 31.18 7.34
CA PHE A 369 20.26 31.00 6.27
C PHE A 369 20.88 30.33 5.03
N SER A 370 22.04 30.79 4.57
CA SER A 370 22.74 30.18 3.43
C SER A 370 23.12 28.72 3.70
N TYR A 371 23.58 28.42 4.92
CA TYR A 371 23.90 27.06 5.36
C TYR A 371 22.67 26.15 5.35
N LEU A 372 21.54 26.58 5.89
CA LEU A 372 20.27 25.82 5.90
C LEU A 372 19.71 25.62 4.49
N CYS A 373 19.84 26.62 3.62
CA CYS A 373 19.42 26.49 2.24
C CYS A 373 20.22 25.40 1.52
N ALA A 374 21.54 25.40 1.67
CA ALA A 374 22.40 24.40 1.05
C ALA A 374 22.19 22.98 1.64
N THR A 375 21.96 22.87 2.95
CA THR A 375 21.93 21.57 3.65
C THR A 375 20.55 20.89 3.68
N GLU A 376 19.46 21.64 3.68
CA GLU A 376 18.11 21.08 3.83
C GLU A 376 17.16 21.52 2.72
N LEU A 377 17.15 22.81 2.32
CA LEU A 377 16.21 23.29 1.29
C LEU A 377 16.55 22.72 -0.10
N THR A 378 17.81 22.77 -0.53
CA THR A 378 18.22 22.27 -1.84
C THR A 378 17.95 20.76 -2.00
N PRO A 379 18.36 19.88 -1.07
CA PRO A 379 18.00 18.45 -1.17
C PRO A 379 16.50 18.19 -1.15
N LEU A 380 15.73 18.99 -0.39
CA LEU A 380 14.27 18.86 -0.34
C LEU A 380 13.61 19.25 -1.67
N LEU A 381 14.05 20.35 -2.30
CA LEU A 381 13.53 20.77 -3.62
C LEU A 381 13.89 19.77 -4.72
N ILE A 382 15.11 19.24 -4.69
CA ILE A 382 15.53 18.16 -5.60
C ILE A 382 14.65 16.93 -5.37
N GLY A 383 14.42 16.54 -4.11
CA GLY A 383 13.56 15.42 -3.75
C GLY A 383 12.13 15.60 -4.26
N ILE A 384 11.50 16.76 -4.05
CA ILE A 384 10.15 17.03 -4.55
C ILE A 384 10.09 16.93 -6.06
N LYS A 385 11.07 17.50 -6.78
CA LYS A 385 11.10 17.41 -8.24
C LYS A 385 11.17 15.95 -8.71
N VAL A 386 11.96 15.11 -8.05
CA VAL A 386 12.07 13.68 -8.40
C VAL A 386 10.82 12.88 -8.02
N LEU A 387 10.10 13.26 -6.97
CA LEU A 387 8.89 12.56 -6.52
C LEU A 387 7.61 12.97 -7.27
N VAL A 388 7.59 14.18 -7.84
CA VAL A 388 6.40 14.78 -8.48
C VAL A 388 6.51 14.84 -10.01
N ALA A 389 7.73 14.87 -10.56
CA ALA A 389 7.95 14.78 -12.01
C ALA A 389 7.93 13.31 -12.48
#